data_AF-A0A134AAP0-F1
#
_entry.id   AF-A0A134AAP0-F1
#
_cell.length_a   1.000
_cell.length_b   1.000
_cell.length_c   1.000
_cell.angle_alpha   90.00
_cell.angle_beta   90.00
_cell.angle_gamma   90.00
#
_symmetry.space_group_name_H-M   'P 1'
#
loop_
_entity.id
_entity.type
_entity.pdbx_description
1 polymer ?
#
loop_
_entity_poly.entity_id
_entity_poly.type
_entity_poly.pdbx_seq_one_letter_code
_entity_poly.pdbx_strand_id
1 'polypeptide(L)'
;MSNLIIVEGETEEKFFRIYKDLLKKQSLIKCCNLFQNSKKNNRIFGERYDNVYIILDSDIFSSANWGIFKENYKKINATKKFVFIQNQNFEDELVYALGINNKNNLYKLFSVTGDKKFKSMFLKIQGDDCKNRLKNLDFNKLYIRFDECKEQIPKDIKLSILDNKKIFKIK
;
A
#
# COMPACT_ATOMS: atom_id res chain seq x y z
N MET A 1 -21.11 -8.49 -3.41
CA MET A 1 -20.37 -7.28 -3.06
C MET A 1 -18.91 -7.66 -2.84
N SER A 2 -17.98 -6.76 -3.20
CA SER A 2 -16.54 -7.05 -3.22
C SER A 2 -15.79 -6.13 -2.24
N ASN A 3 -14.61 -6.58 -1.82
CA ASN A 3 -13.67 -5.72 -1.11
C ASN A 3 -12.68 -5.13 -2.12
N LEU A 4 -12.08 -3.98 -1.78
CA LEU A 4 -11.11 -3.29 -2.61
C LEU A 4 -9.88 -2.91 -1.79
N ILE A 5 -8.71 -3.13 -2.35
CA ILE A 5 -7.44 -2.58 -1.87
C ILE A 5 -7.00 -1.51 -2.88
N ILE A 6 -6.80 -0.28 -2.39
CA ILE A 6 -6.26 0.84 -3.14
C ILE A 6 -4.82 1.06 -2.68
N VAL A 7 -3.91 1.15 -3.65
CA VAL A 7 -2.48 1.41 -3.45
C VAL A 7 -2.03 2.52 -4.39
N GLU A 8 -0.95 3.21 -4.06
CA GLU A 8 -0.47 4.36 -4.85
C GLU A 8 0.30 3.94 -6.12
N GLY A 9 1.05 2.83 -6.05
CA GLY A 9 1.95 2.37 -7.10
C GLY A 9 1.69 0.95 -7.62
N GLU A 10 2.27 0.65 -8.79
CA GLU A 10 2.17 -0.67 -9.43
C GLU A 10 2.94 -1.76 -8.66
N THR A 11 3.99 -1.38 -7.94
CA THR A 11 4.81 -2.29 -7.12
C THR A 11 4.02 -2.88 -5.97
N GLU A 12 3.26 -2.05 -5.27
CA GLU A 12 2.33 -2.42 -4.22
C GLU A 12 1.21 -3.27 -4.80
N GLU A 13 0.67 -2.88 -5.97
CA GLU A 13 -0.38 -3.65 -6.63
C GLU A 13 0.11 -5.08 -6.92
N LYS A 14 1.33 -5.20 -7.46
CA LYS A 14 1.99 -6.49 -7.72
C LYS A 14 2.22 -7.26 -6.42
N PHE A 15 2.66 -6.60 -5.35
CA PHE A 15 2.85 -7.24 -4.04
C PHE A 15 1.55 -7.86 -3.51
N PHE A 16 0.46 -7.10 -3.48
CA PHE A 16 -0.85 -7.62 -3.03
C PHE A 16 -1.36 -8.75 -3.93
N ARG A 17 -1.04 -8.73 -5.23
CA ARG A 17 -1.39 -9.82 -6.15
C ARG A 17 -0.60 -11.09 -5.86
N ILE A 18 0.70 -10.98 -5.56
CA ILE A 18 1.57 -12.12 -5.20
C ILE A 18 1.11 -12.77 -3.89
N TYR A 19 0.73 -11.96 -2.90
CA TYR A 19 0.32 -12.41 -1.57
C TYR A 19 -1.20 -12.46 -1.38
N LYS A 20 -1.95 -12.62 -2.46
CA LYS A 20 -3.42 -12.62 -2.44
C LYS A 20 -3.99 -13.72 -1.52
N ASP A 21 -3.28 -14.86 -1.41
CA ASP A 21 -3.62 -15.98 -0.53
C ASP A 21 -3.62 -15.62 0.96
N LEU A 22 -2.75 -14.68 1.34
CA LEU A 22 -2.62 -14.19 2.71
C LEU A 22 -3.65 -13.12 3.08
N LEU A 23 -4.48 -12.65 2.16
CA LEU A 23 -5.52 -11.67 2.45
C LEU A 23 -6.68 -12.29 3.23
N LYS A 24 -7.16 -11.60 4.26
CA LYS A 24 -8.33 -12.03 5.07
C LYS A 24 -9.60 -12.16 4.24
N LYS A 25 -9.75 -11.30 3.24
CA LYS A 25 -10.89 -11.28 2.34
C LYS A 25 -10.42 -11.25 0.90
N GLN A 26 -11.22 -11.83 0.01
CA GLN A 26 -11.04 -11.63 -1.41
C GLN A 26 -11.28 -10.17 -1.75
N SER A 27 -10.26 -9.55 -2.33
CA SER A 27 -10.27 -8.14 -2.69
C SER A 27 -9.84 -7.94 -4.13
N LEU A 28 -10.48 -7.00 -4.80
CA LEU A 28 -9.91 -6.36 -5.99
C LEU A 28 -8.73 -5.49 -5.54
N ILE A 29 -7.69 -5.38 -6.36
CA ILE A 29 -6.50 -4.58 -6.05
C ILE A 29 -6.36 -3.59 -7.21
N LYS A 30 -6.23 -2.30 -6.88
CA LYS A 30 -6.15 -1.22 -7.88
C LYS A 30 -5.09 -0.21 -7.49
N CYS A 31 -4.18 0.07 -8.42
CA CYS A 31 -3.31 1.23 -8.38
C CYS A 31 -4.12 2.52 -8.67
N CYS A 32 -4.14 3.43 -7.70
CA CYS A 32 -4.84 4.71 -7.75
C CYS A 32 -4.24 5.65 -6.71
N ASN A 33 -3.44 6.62 -7.16
CA ASN A 33 -2.95 7.67 -6.29
C ASN A 33 -4.10 8.65 -5.96
N LEU A 34 -4.51 8.68 -4.69
CA LEU A 34 -5.62 9.51 -4.22
C LEU A 34 -5.26 10.99 -4.09
N PHE A 35 -3.98 11.35 -4.10
CA PHE A 35 -3.47 12.73 -4.05
C PHE A 35 -3.35 13.36 -5.44
N GLN A 36 -3.71 12.63 -6.50
CA GLN A 36 -3.69 13.11 -7.88
C GLN A 36 -5.07 13.01 -8.54
N ASN A 37 -5.40 14.02 -9.35
CA ASN A 37 -6.58 14.00 -10.21
C ASN A 37 -6.28 13.26 -11.51
N SER A 38 -6.50 11.95 -11.53
CA SER A 38 -6.31 11.13 -12.72
C SER A 38 -7.66 10.64 -13.28
N LYS A 39 -7.85 10.72 -14.61
CA LYS A 39 -9.02 10.14 -15.30
C LYS A 39 -9.14 8.62 -15.08
N LYS A 40 -8.02 7.93 -14.77
CA LYS A 40 -8.00 6.49 -14.48
C LYS A 40 -8.75 6.13 -13.18
N ASN A 41 -8.89 7.08 -12.25
CA ASN A 41 -9.52 6.85 -10.94
C ASN A 41 -11.05 6.69 -11.05
N ASN A 42 -11.67 7.15 -12.14
CA ASN A 42 -13.13 7.14 -12.32
C ASN A 42 -13.75 5.74 -12.27
N ARG A 43 -13.01 4.69 -12.66
CA ARG A 43 -13.50 3.30 -12.59
C ARG A 43 -13.68 2.80 -11.16
N ILE A 44 -12.96 3.36 -10.20
CA ILE A 44 -13.04 2.94 -8.79
C ILE A 44 -14.24 3.58 -8.10
N PHE A 45 -14.58 4.82 -8.46
CA PHE A 45 -15.62 5.61 -7.77
C PHE A 45 -17.06 5.24 -8.17
N GLY A 46 -17.25 4.50 -9.26
CA GLY A 46 -18.59 4.11 -9.75
C GLY A 46 -19.19 2.86 -9.09
N GLU A 47 -18.41 2.06 -8.36
CA GLU A 47 -18.85 0.81 -7.76
C GLU A 47 -19.00 0.93 -6.23
N ARG A 48 -19.93 0.15 -5.64
CA ARG A 48 -20.11 0.06 -4.19
C ARG A 48 -19.38 -1.17 -3.63
N TYR A 49 -18.53 -0.95 -2.62
CA TYR A 49 -17.74 -2.00 -1.96
C TYR A 49 -18.19 -2.24 -0.50
N ASP A 50 -17.95 -3.46 -0.01
CA ASP A 50 -18.16 -3.77 1.42
C ASP A 50 -17.11 -3.06 2.28
N ASN A 51 -15.84 -3.31 1.95
CA ASN A 51 -14.69 -2.74 2.64
C ASN A 51 -13.69 -2.24 1.61
N VAL A 52 -13.18 -1.03 1.84
CA VAL A 52 -12.06 -0.46 1.08
C VAL A 52 -10.88 -0.30 2.04
N TYR A 53 -9.74 -0.86 1.66
CA TYR A 53 -8.47 -0.76 2.36
C TYR A 53 -7.57 0.16 1.53
N ILE A 54 -7.05 1.22 2.12
CA ILE A 54 -6.27 2.26 1.44
C ILE A 54 -4.88 2.26 2.06
N ILE A 55 -3.87 1.96 1.24
CA ILE A 55 -2.47 2.04 1.64
C ILE A 55 -1.95 3.40 1.18
N LEU A 56 -1.44 4.20 2.11
CA LEU A 56 -0.84 5.50 1.83
C LEU A 56 0.63 5.48 2.19
N ASP A 57 1.43 6.09 1.32
CA ASP A 57 2.83 6.39 1.63
C ASP A 57 2.92 7.44 2.73
N SER A 58 3.94 7.37 3.58
CA SER A 58 4.09 8.38 4.64
C SER A 58 4.83 9.63 4.18
N ASP A 59 5.59 9.55 3.09
CA ASP A 59 6.33 10.70 2.54
C ASP A 59 5.40 11.76 1.91
N ILE A 60 4.24 11.34 1.40
CA ILE A 60 3.23 12.20 0.79
C ILE A 60 2.49 13.09 1.79
N PHE A 61 2.58 12.84 3.10
CA PHE A 61 1.90 13.68 4.10
C PHE A 61 2.50 15.08 4.26
N SER A 62 3.72 15.28 3.74
CA SER A 62 4.34 16.58 3.57
C SER A 62 3.78 17.39 2.38
N SER A 63 2.97 16.77 1.51
CA SER A 63 2.48 17.36 0.27
C SER A 63 1.25 18.26 0.46
N ALA A 64 1.18 19.37 -0.28
CA ALA A 64 0.11 20.37 -0.23
C ALA A 64 -1.26 19.89 -0.79
N ASN A 65 -1.42 18.61 -1.13
CA ASN A 65 -2.54 18.11 -1.95
C ASN A 65 -3.65 17.40 -1.15
N TRP A 66 -3.74 17.65 0.15
CA TRP A 66 -4.80 17.11 1.01
C TRP A 66 -6.23 17.45 0.54
N GLY A 67 -6.41 18.58 -0.16
CA GLY A 67 -7.69 18.92 -0.80
C GLY A 67 -8.12 17.87 -1.83
N ILE A 68 -7.20 17.47 -2.71
CA ILE A 68 -7.43 16.45 -3.75
C ILE A 68 -7.74 15.10 -3.10
N PHE A 69 -6.94 14.72 -2.09
CA PHE A 69 -7.17 13.49 -1.33
C PHE A 69 -8.57 13.48 -0.72
N LYS A 70 -8.97 14.57 -0.05
CA LYS A 70 -10.29 14.68 0.59
C LYS A 70 -11.43 14.51 -0.41
N GLU A 71 -11.32 15.08 -1.60
CA GLU A 71 -12.31 14.92 -2.66
C GLU A 71 -12.37 13.48 -3.18
N ASN A 72 -11.22 12.88 -3.47
CA ASN A 72 -11.15 11.51 -3.99
C ASN A 72 -11.60 10.49 -2.94
N TYR A 73 -11.20 10.66 -1.68
CA TYR A 73 -11.63 9.83 -0.56
C TYR A 73 -13.16 9.85 -0.39
N LYS A 74 -13.80 11.00 -0.57
CA LYS A 74 -15.28 11.11 -0.54
C LYS A 74 -15.96 10.33 -1.67
N LYS A 75 -15.39 10.34 -2.88
CA LYS A 75 -15.93 9.65 -4.06
C LYS A 75 -15.90 8.12 -3.95
N ILE A 76 -15.05 7.55 -3.09
CA ILE A 76 -15.03 6.10 -2.83
C ILE A 76 -16.35 5.68 -2.16
N ASN A 77 -17.15 4.86 -2.84
CA ASN A 77 -18.41 4.36 -2.31
C ASN A 77 -18.21 3.02 -1.59
N ALA A 78 -18.20 3.03 -0.26
CA ALA A 78 -17.97 1.82 0.54
C ALA A 78 -18.70 1.87 1.88
N THR A 79 -19.07 0.69 2.39
CA THR A 79 -19.65 0.60 3.74
C THR A 79 -18.62 0.88 4.82
N LYS A 80 -17.38 0.40 4.66
CA LYS A 80 -16.25 0.76 5.55
C LYS A 80 -15.01 1.11 4.73
N LYS A 81 -14.27 2.11 5.20
CA LYS A 81 -12.97 2.53 4.67
C LYS A 81 -11.95 2.39 5.77
N PHE A 82 -10.81 1.80 5.45
CA PHE A 82 -9.70 1.58 6.38
C PHE A 82 -8.43 2.13 5.73
N VAL A 83 -7.61 2.83 6.51
CA VAL A 83 -6.38 3.45 6.05
C VAL A 83 -5.19 2.81 6.77
N PHE A 84 -4.11 2.59 6.04
CA PHE A 84 -2.88 1.98 6.51
C PHE A 84 -1.71 2.81 6.02
N ILE A 85 -0.73 3.03 6.89
CA ILE A 85 0.37 3.96 6.64
C ILE A 85 1.65 3.19 6.40
N GLN A 86 2.17 3.27 5.17
CA GLN A 86 3.40 2.66 4.71
C GLN A 86 4.62 3.47 5.14
N ASN A 87 5.72 2.81 5.48
CA ASN A 87 6.98 3.43 5.88
C ASN A 87 7.64 4.14 4.70
N GLN A 88 7.47 5.46 4.58
CA GLN A 88 7.95 6.32 3.49
C GLN A 88 7.42 5.90 2.11
N ASN A 89 7.92 4.80 1.55
CA ASN A 89 7.52 4.20 0.27
C ASN A 89 7.63 2.66 0.34
N PHE A 90 7.33 1.98 -0.76
CA PHE A 90 7.26 0.52 -0.78
C PHE A 90 8.60 -0.15 -0.47
N GLU A 91 9.69 0.37 -1.01
CA GLU A 91 11.03 -0.15 -0.75
C GLU A 91 11.40 -0.04 0.72
N ASP A 92 11.13 1.12 1.33
CA ASP A 92 11.41 1.38 2.74
C ASP A 92 10.55 0.52 3.67
N GLU A 93 9.30 0.24 3.29
CA GLU A 93 8.43 -0.72 3.98
C GLU A 93 8.99 -2.14 3.92
N LEU A 94 9.42 -2.59 2.74
CA LEU A 94 10.05 -3.92 2.62
C LEU A 94 11.34 -4.02 3.43
N VAL A 95 12.20 -2.99 3.39
CA VAL A 95 13.44 -2.94 4.19
C VAL A 95 13.13 -3.13 5.68
N TYR A 96 12.14 -2.39 6.19
CA TYR A 96 11.73 -2.48 7.59
C TYR A 96 11.16 -3.86 7.94
N ALA A 97 10.19 -4.35 7.16
CA ALA A 97 9.52 -5.61 7.43
C ALA A 97 10.42 -6.83 7.25
N LEU A 98 11.46 -6.74 6.41
CA LEU A 98 12.52 -7.76 6.30
C LEU A 98 13.57 -7.68 7.41
N GLY A 99 13.60 -6.60 8.20
CA GLY A 99 14.63 -6.36 9.20
C GLY A 99 16.04 -6.20 8.61
N ILE A 100 16.14 -5.62 7.41
CA ILE A 100 17.42 -5.36 6.74
C ILE A 100 17.78 -3.87 6.85
N ASN A 101 19.08 -3.57 6.83
CA ASN A 101 19.55 -2.24 7.22
C ASN A 101 19.26 -1.11 6.22
N ASN A 102 19.13 -1.41 4.92
CA ASN A 102 18.95 -0.40 3.89
C ASN A 102 18.47 -0.99 2.55
N LYS A 103 18.06 -0.10 1.63
CA LYS A 103 17.60 -0.47 0.29
C LYS A 103 18.65 -1.20 -0.56
N ASN A 104 19.95 -0.95 -0.37
CA ASN A 104 20.98 -1.68 -1.13
C ASN A 104 20.94 -3.18 -0.82
N ASN A 105 20.65 -3.56 0.42
CA ASN A 105 20.45 -4.96 0.78
C ASN A 105 19.16 -5.52 0.17
N LEU A 106 18.08 -4.74 0.09
CA LEU A 106 16.87 -5.13 -0.64
C LEU A 106 17.19 -5.39 -2.12
N TYR A 107 17.92 -4.48 -2.77
CA TYR A 107 18.25 -4.59 -4.19
C TYR A 107 19.13 -5.82 -4.48
N LYS A 108 20.04 -6.18 -3.57
CA LYS A 108 20.82 -7.41 -3.66
C LYS A 108 19.96 -8.66 -3.64
N LEU A 109 18.88 -8.71 -2.84
CA LEU A 109 17.93 -9.83 -2.86
C LEU A 109 17.32 -10.02 -4.25
N PHE A 110 17.20 -8.96 -5.05
CA PHE A 110 16.67 -8.96 -6.41
C PHE A 110 17.76 -8.95 -7.50
N SER A 111 19.04 -9.06 -7.12
CA SER A 111 20.18 -9.07 -8.04
C SER A 111 20.25 -7.82 -8.95
N VAL A 112 19.87 -6.66 -8.40
CA VAL A 112 19.82 -5.38 -9.12
C VAL A 112 20.53 -4.29 -8.31
N THR A 113 20.76 -3.14 -8.97
CA THR A 113 21.33 -1.95 -8.34
C THR A 113 20.45 -0.74 -8.63
N GLY A 114 19.94 -0.11 -7.57
CA GLY A 114 19.17 1.12 -7.63
C GLY A 114 17.65 0.92 -7.78
N ASP A 115 16.91 1.92 -7.30
CA ASP A 115 15.45 1.95 -7.19
C ASP A 115 14.73 1.61 -8.50
N LYS A 116 15.10 2.29 -9.59
CA LYS A 116 14.46 2.09 -10.91
C LYS A 116 14.57 0.64 -11.41
N LYS A 117 15.75 0.02 -11.23
CA LYS A 117 15.98 -1.37 -11.64
C LYS A 117 15.23 -2.34 -10.72
N PHE A 118 15.19 -2.05 -9.42
CA PHE A 118 14.37 -2.80 -8.48
C PHE A 118 12.90 -2.80 -8.86
N LYS A 119 12.28 -1.64 -9.06
CA LYS A 119 10.87 -1.53 -9.44
C LYS A 119 10.59 -2.30 -10.74
N SER A 120 11.43 -2.12 -11.76
CA SER A 120 11.28 -2.85 -13.03
C SER A 120 11.38 -4.38 -12.87
N MET A 121 12.33 -4.85 -12.06
CA MET A 121 12.49 -6.28 -11.77
C MET A 121 11.32 -6.83 -10.94
N PHE A 122 10.89 -6.10 -9.92
CA PHE A 122 9.79 -6.48 -9.04
C PHE A 122 8.45 -6.61 -9.78
N LEU A 123 8.20 -5.77 -10.79
CA LEU A 123 7.00 -5.89 -11.61
C LEU A 123 7.01 -7.14 -12.50
N LYS A 124 8.20 -7.60 -12.92
CA LYS A 124 8.39 -8.72 -13.85
C LYS A 124 8.59 -10.07 -13.18
N ILE A 125 9.07 -10.10 -11.94
CA ILE A 125 9.36 -11.34 -11.22
C ILE A 125 8.09 -12.20 -11.05
N GLN A 126 8.29 -13.52 -11.11
CA GLN A 126 7.24 -14.49 -10.84
C GLN A 126 6.89 -14.51 -9.34
N GLY A 127 5.67 -14.95 -9.02
CA GLY A 127 5.17 -14.93 -7.64
C GLY A 127 6.03 -15.75 -6.69
N ASP A 128 6.36 -16.98 -7.07
CA ASP A 128 7.14 -17.89 -6.22
C ASP A 128 8.58 -17.40 -6.03
N ASP A 129 9.22 -16.90 -7.09
CA ASP A 129 10.55 -16.28 -6.99
C ASP A 129 10.55 -15.05 -6.08
N CYS A 130 9.50 -14.23 -6.13
CA CYS A 130 9.34 -13.09 -5.24
C CYS A 130 9.17 -13.54 -3.78
N LYS A 131 8.29 -14.52 -3.53
CA LYS A 131 8.09 -15.11 -2.20
C LYS A 131 9.39 -15.70 -1.66
N ASN A 132 10.17 -16.37 -2.49
CA ASN A 132 11.48 -16.92 -2.10
C ASN A 132 12.49 -15.82 -1.73
N ARG A 133 12.58 -14.74 -2.51
CA ARG A 133 13.45 -13.58 -2.22
C ARG A 133 13.01 -12.82 -0.97
N LEU A 134 11.71 -12.81 -0.68
CA LEU A 134 11.07 -12.17 0.47
C LEU A 134 10.68 -13.15 1.59
N LYS A 135 11.32 -14.33 1.66
CA LYS A 135 10.92 -15.41 2.59
C LYS A 135 10.93 -15.03 4.07
N ASN A 136 11.72 -14.01 4.43
CA ASN A 136 11.85 -13.51 5.81
C ASN A 136 10.99 -12.27 6.07
N LEU A 137 10.06 -11.93 5.16
CA LEU A 137 9.19 -10.76 5.32
C LEU A 137 8.23 -10.98 6.51
N ASP A 138 8.36 -10.13 7.53
CA ASP A 138 7.47 -10.14 8.68
C ASP A 138 6.23 -9.29 8.39
N PHE A 139 5.13 -9.94 8.05
CA PHE A 139 3.86 -9.26 7.78
C PHE A 139 3.30 -8.52 8.99
N ASN A 140 3.69 -8.85 10.23
CA ASN A 140 3.25 -8.11 11.42
C ASN A 140 3.88 -6.71 11.51
N LYS A 141 4.98 -6.47 10.78
CA LYS A 141 5.66 -5.18 10.74
C LYS A 141 5.11 -4.23 9.67
N LEU A 142 4.28 -4.72 8.76
CA LEU A 142 3.77 -3.91 7.64
C LEU A 142 2.80 -2.83 8.10
N TYR A 143 2.92 -1.61 7.55
CA TYR A 143 1.90 -0.55 7.63
C TYR A 143 1.52 -0.02 9.03
N ILE A 144 2.44 -0.06 10.00
CA ILE A 144 2.18 0.34 11.41
C ILE A 144 2.59 1.78 11.74
N ARG A 145 2.81 2.64 10.74
CA ARG A 145 3.50 3.94 10.88
C ARG A 145 2.62 5.15 11.17
N PHE A 146 1.43 4.92 11.70
CA PHE A 146 0.50 6.00 11.97
C PHE A 146 1.04 7.05 12.94
N ASP A 147 1.61 6.60 14.08
CA ASP A 147 2.05 7.52 15.13
C ASP A 147 3.15 8.48 14.69
N GLU A 148 3.97 8.06 13.73
CA GLU A 148 5.06 8.86 13.17
C GLU A 148 4.57 10.00 12.27
N CYS A 149 3.34 9.91 11.75
CA CYS A 149 2.83 10.85 10.74
C CYS A 149 1.50 11.50 11.11
N LYS A 150 0.88 11.13 12.25
CA LYS A 150 -0.45 11.61 12.65
C LYS A 150 -0.57 13.14 12.71
N GLU A 151 0.50 13.85 13.06
CA GLU A 151 0.50 15.31 13.17
C GLU A 151 0.47 16.02 11.81
N GLN A 152 0.89 15.32 10.75
CA GLN A 152 0.90 15.83 9.37
C GLN A 152 -0.47 15.69 8.68
N ILE A 153 -1.39 14.91 9.27
CA ILE A 153 -2.74 14.72 8.75
C ILE A 153 -3.64 15.88 9.19
N PRO A 154 -4.28 16.62 8.26
CA PRO A 154 -5.20 17.69 8.60
C PRO A 154 -6.30 17.21 9.54
N LYS A 155 -6.52 17.95 10.63
CA LYS A 155 -7.47 17.60 11.70
C LYS A 155 -8.92 17.43 11.22
N ASP A 156 -9.27 18.06 10.11
CA ASP A 156 -10.60 17.98 9.51
C ASP A 156 -10.80 16.71 8.64
N ILE A 157 -9.75 15.92 8.42
CA ILE A 157 -9.79 14.64 7.70
C ILE A 157 -9.84 13.49 8.73
N LYS A 158 -11.01 12.84 8.83
CA LYS A 158 -11.20 11.67 9.69
C LYS A 158 -10.90 10.39 8.93
N LEU A 159 -9.80 9.73 9.27
CA LEU A 159 -9.38 8.44 8.69
C LEU A 159 -9.55 7.33 9.73
N SER A 160 -10.09 6.17 9.30
CA SER A 160 -10.11 4.97 10.13
C SER A 160 -8.79 4.23 9.94
N ILE A 161 -7.77 4.66 10.69
CA ILE A 161 -6.42 4.11 10.59
C ILE A 161 -6.34 2.84 11.44
N LEU A 162 -5.84 1.76 10.86
CA LEU A 162 -5.84 0.42 11.47
C LEU A 162 -4.50 -0.30 11.28
N ASP A 163 -4.33 -1.38 12.04
CA ASP A 163 -3.21 -2.30 11.92
C ASP A 163 -3.38 -3.29 10.75
N ASN A 164 -2.25 -3.77 10.22
CA ASN A 164 -2.19 -4.75 9.12
C ASN A 164 -2.99 -6.04 9.36
N LYS A 165 -3.32 -6.38 10.62
CA LYS A 165 -4.19 -7.50 10.99
C LYS A 165 -5.59 -7.38 10.40
N LYS A 166 -6.01 -6.21 9.92
CA LYS A 166 -7.29 -6.05 9.21
C LYS A 166 -7.23 -6.47 7.75
N ILE A 167 -6.03 -6.53 7.15
CA ILE A 167 -5.81 -6.91 5.75
C ILE A 167 -5.32 -8.35 5.64
N PHE A 168 -4.30 -8.74 6.41
CA PHE A 168 -3.64 -10.05 6.27
C PHE A 168 -4.09 -11.08 7.32
N LYS A 169 -4.06 -12.36 6.95
CA LYS A 169 -4.25 -13.54 7.80
C LYS A 169 -2.96 -13.85 8.57
N ILE A 170 -2.58 -12.95 9.46
CA ILE A 170 -1.40 -13.11 10.32
C ILE A 170 -1.83 -13.50 11.73
N LYS A 171 -1.02 -14.36 12.37
CA LYS A 171 -1.21 -14.81 13.75
C LYS A 171 -0.69 -13.76 14.72
#